data_AF-A0A2E8WMN3-F1
#
_entry.id   AF-A0A2E8WMN3-F1
#
_cell.length_a   1.000
_cell.length_b   1.000
_cell.length_c   1.000
_cell.angle_alpha   90.00
_cell.angle_beta   90.00
_cell.angle_gamma   90.00
#
_symmetry.space_group_name_H-M   'P 1'
#
loop_
_entity.id
_entity.type
_entity.pdbx_description
1 polymer ?
#
loop_
_entity_poly.entity_id
_entity_poly.type
_entity_poly.pdbx_seq_one_letter_code
_entity_poly.pdbx_strand_id
1 'polypeptide(L)'
;MLDKVLDHKNVAMANIGWVILHIWIALEIEESMGFLAIVLVIGGIFAFAWRSEEGVGRRVMLIPSVLYLLVLPAVAQSLTGEMESSGYEWLDIIGPIIWFVIIPVTLLASTQEWTGIGAVSEE
;
A
#
# COMPACT_ATOMS: atom_id res chain seq x y z
N MET A 1 -11.15 10.10 14.60
CA MET A 1 -11.25 8.88 13.74
C MET A 1 -10.19 8.87 12.64
N LEU A 2 -9.97 9.99 11.95
CA LEU A 2 -8.95 10.09 10.89
C LEU A 2 -7.52 9.87 11.44
N ASP A 3 -7.25 10.30 12.66
CA ASP A 3 -6.04 10.01 13.44
C ASP A 3 -5.70 8.52 13.49
N LYS A 4 -6.71 7.67 13.77
CA LYS A 4 -6.51 6.21 13.80
C LYS A 4 -6.29 5.61 12.42
N VAL A 5 -6.96 6.16 11.41
CA VAL A 5 -6.82 5.71 10.01
C VAL A 5 -5.43 6.07 9.46
N LEU A 6 -4.85 7.20 9.87
CA LEU A 6 -3.55 7.70 9.40
C LEU A 6 -2.40 7.43 10.40
N ASP A 7 -2.67 6.69 11.47
CA ASP A 7 -1.63 6.13 12.33
C ASP A 7 -0.70 5.23 11.51
N HIS A 8 0.61 5.48 11.59
CA HIS A 8 1.58 4.81 10.72
C HIS A 8 1.62 3.30 10.95
N LYS A 9 1.34 2.82 12.17
CA LYS A 9 1.33 1.39 12.47
C LYS A 9 0.11 0.73 11.86
N ASN A 10 -1.06 1.35 11.96
CA ASN A 10 -2.28 0.83 11.35
C ASN A 10 -2.15 0.76 9.81
N VAL A 11 -1.59 1.80 9.20
CA VAL A 11 -1.37 1.85 7.75
C VAL A 11 -0.28 0.86 7.31
N ALA A 12 0.80 0.71 8.08
CA ALA A 12 1.79 -0.33 7.82
C ALA A 12 1.20 -1.74 7.92
N MET A 13 0.34 -2.01 8.91
CA MET A 13 -0.37 -3.29 9.03
C MET A 13 -1.30 -3.56 7.84
N ALA A 14 -2.04 -2.56 7.39
CA ALA A 14 -2.89 -2.69 6.20
C ALA A 14 -2.05 -3.07 4.96
N ASN A 15 -0.89 -2.42 4.79
CA ASN A 15 0.03 -2.74 3.70
C ASN A 15 0.68 -4.12 3.84
N ILE A 16 0.98 -4.58 5.07
CA ILE A 16 1.45 -5.96 5.28
C ILE A 16 0.40 -6.97 4.83
N GLY A 17 -0.88 -6.74 5.17
CA GLY A 17 -1.98 -7.57 4.67
C GLY A 17 -2.05 -7.58 3.14
N TRP A 18 -1.86 -6.41 2.53
CA TRP A 18 -1.83 -6.27 1.07
C TRP A 18 -0.66 -7.02 0.41
N VAL A 19 0.52 -6.95 1.03
CA VAL A 19 1.73 -7.68 0.62
C VAL A 19 1.50 -9.19 0.68
N ILE A 20 0.84 -9.71 1.72
CA ILE A 20 0.54 -11.16 1.82
C ILE A 20 -0.31 -11.61 0.62
N LEU A 21 -1.31 -10.83 0.21
CA LEU A 21 -2.05 -11.14 -1.01
C LEU A 21 -1.14 -11.13 -2.24
N HIS A 22 -0.24 -10.15 -2.36
CA HIS A 22 0.68 -10.05 -3.50
C HIS A 22 1.68 -11.20 -3.54
N ILE A 23 2.08 -11.77 -2.40
CA ILE A 23 2.89 -12.99 -2.35
C ILE A 23 2.13 -14.14 -2.99
N TRP A 24 0.85 -14.30 -2.67
CA TRP A 24 0.02 -15.33 -3.30
C TRP A 24 -0.14 -15.09 -4.81
N ILE A 25 -0.43 -13.85 -5.24
CA ILE A 25 -0.50 -13.47 -6.67
C ILE A 25 0.81 -13.81 -7.39
N ALA A 26 1.96 -13.51 -6.77
CA ALA A 26 3.26 -13.77 -7.36
C ALA A 26 3.56 -15.27 -7.57
N LEU A 27 3.00 -16.12 -6.71
CA LEU A 27 3.22 -17.57 -6.75
C LEU A 27 2.20 -18.30 -7.62
N GLU A 28 0.94 -17.87 -7.61
CA GLU A 28 -0.19 -18.59 -8.24
C GLU A 28 -0.59 -18.00 -9.60
N ILE A 29 -0.48 -16.68 -9.79
CA ILE A 29 -0.99 -15.99 -10.98
C ILE A 29 0.17 -15.61 -11.90
N GLU A 30 1.15 -14.88 -11.37
CA GLU A 30 2.28 -14.36 -12.16
C GLU A 30 3.40 -15.39 -12.35
N GLU A 31 3.48 -16.40 -11.48
CA GLU A 31 4.57 -17.39 -11.39
C GLU A 31 5.98 -16.77 -11.52
N SER A 32 6.17 -15.58 -10.93
CA SER A 32 7.33 -14.71 -11.19
C SER A 32 8.16 -14.44 -9.95
N MET A 33 9.38 -14.99 -9.92
CA MET A 33 10.34 -14.76 -8.82
C MET A 33 10.80 -13.31 -8.73
N GLY A 34 10.87 -12.60 -9.86
CA GLY A 34 11.23 -11.18 -9.88
C GLY A 34 10.17 -10.32 -9.21
N PHE A 35 8.90 -10.58 -9.52
CA PHE A 35 7.77 -9.90 -8.87
C PHE A 35 7.71 -10.24 -7.37
N LEU A 36 7.88 -11.52 -7.01
CA LEU A 36 7.93 -11.95 -5.61
C LEU A 36 9.03 -11.23 -4.82
N ALA A 37 10.23 -11.10 -5.38
CA ALA A 37 11.35 -10.41 -4.73
C ALA A 37 11.01 -8.94 -4.42
N ILE A 38 10.37 -8.24 -5.37
CA ILE A 38 9.92 -6.86 -5.17
C ILE A 38 8.88 -6.79 -4.04
N VAL A 39 7.88 -7.67 -4.06
CA VAL A 39 6.82 -7.73 -3.05
C VAL A 39 7.41 -7.95 -1.65
N LEU A 40 8.39 -8.84 -1.51
CA LEU A 40 9.07 -9.11 -0.23
C LEU A 40 9.88 -7.91 0.27
N VAL A 41 10.56 -7.17 -0.62
CA VAL A 41 11.26 -5.94 -0.25
C VAL A 41 10.29 -4.88 0.26
N ILE A 42 9.19 -4.65 -0.45
CA ILE A 42 8.13 -3.71 -0.03
C ILE A 42 7.52 -4.15 1.31
N GLY A 43 7.24 -5.45 1.47
CA GLY A 43 6.81 -6.05 2.74
C GLY A 43 7.76 -5.79 3.89
N GLY A 44 9.06 -5.97 3.67
CA GLY A 44 10.10 -5.69 4.66
C GLY A 44 10.12 -4.22 5.10
N ILE A 45 9.91 -3.29 4.16
CA ILE A 45 9.81 -1.85 4.45
C ILE A 45 8.63 -1.57 5.39
N PHE A 46 7.45 -2.12 5.12
CA PHE A 46 6.28 -1.93 5.99
C PHE A 46 6.42 -2.63 7.35
N ALA A 47 7.02 -3.82 7.39
CA ALA A 47 7.33 -4.50 8.65
C ALA A 47 8.30 -3.67 9.51
N PHE A 48 9.32 -3.08 8.90
CA PHE A 48 10.23 -2.17 9.58
C PHE A 48 9.51 -0.91 10.07
N ALA A 49 8.68 -0.28 9.23
CA ALA A 49 7.93 0.91 9.60
C ALA A 49 6.96 0.65 10.77
N TRP A 50 6.28 -0.49 10.78
CA TRP A 50 5.39 -0.91 11.86
C TRP A 50 6.11 -1.06 13.21
N ARG A 51 7.35 -1.57 13.19
CA ARG A 51 8.19 -1.73 14.38
C ARG A 51 8.88 -0.45 14.82
N SER A 52 8.92 0.57 13.95
CA SER A 52 9.63 1.82 14.18
C SER A 52 8.81 2.83 14.97
N GLU A 53 9.53 3.79 15.57
CA GLU A 53 8.94 5.01 16.10
C GLU A 53 8.30 5.84 14.98
N GLU A 54 7.34 6.69 15.34
CA GLU A 54 6.47 7.39 14.38
C GLU A 54 7.23 8.16 13.30
N GLY A 55 8.20 9.00 13.69
CA GLY A 55 8.95 9.81 12.73
C GLY A 55 9.71 8.96 11.71
N VAL A 56 10.42 7.93 12.17
CA VAL A 56 11.16 7.01 11.26
C VAL A 56 10.20 6.18 10.42
N GLY A 57 9.14 5.65 11.03
CA GLY A 57 8.14 4.82 10.35
C GLY A 57 7.48 5.56 9.19
N ARG A 58 7.01 6.80 9.42
CA ARG A 58 6.40 7.64 8.37
C ARG A 58 7.36 7.93 7.23
N ARG A 59 8.60 8.31 7.53
CA ARG A 59 9.63 8.61 6.52
C ARG A 59 9.99 7.40 5.68
N VAL A 60 10.08 6.21 6.29
CA VAL A 60 10.36 4.97 5.57
C VAL A 60 9.17 4.57 4.69
N MET A 61 7.94 4.71 5.16
CA MET A 61 6.73 4.46 4.36
C MET A 61 6.56 5.42 3.18
N LEU A 62 7.20 6.59 3.19
CA LEU A 62 7.17 7.51 2.06
C LEU A 62 7.77 6.89 0.79
N ILE A 63 8.78 6.01 0.94
CA ILE A 63 9.41 5.32 -0.20
C ILE A 63 8.38 4.49 -0.98
N PRO A 64 7.71 3.48 -0.38
CA PRO A 64 6.70 2.70 -1.09
C PRO A 64 5.48 3.56 -1.46
N SER A 65 5.12 4.58 -0.67
CA SER A 65 4.01 5.49 -1.03
C SER A 65 4.23 6.19 -2.36
N VAL A 66 5.45 6.70 -2.61
CA VAL A 66 5.82 7.33 -3.88
C VAL A 66 5.89 6.28 -5.00
N LEU A 67 6.47 5.11 -4.74
CA LEU A 67 6.55 4.03 -5.73
C LEU A 67 5.17 3.55 -6.17
N TYR A 68 4.19 3.50 -5.26
CA TYR A 68 2.82 3.12 -5.61
C TYR A 68 2.15 4.07 -6.61
N LEU A 69 2.54 5.34 -6.66
CA LEU A 69 2.04 6.28 -7.67
C LEU A 69 2.41 5.85 -9.10
N LEU A 70 3.50 5.10 -9.27
CA LEU A 70 3.90 4.55 -10.57
C LEU A 70 2.93 3.46 -11.06
N VAL A 71 2.20 2.82 -10.15
CA VAL A 71 1.22 1.77 -10.44
C VAL A 71 -0.16 2.36 -10.72
N LEU A 72 -0.40 3.62 -10.35
CA LEU A 72 -1.69 4.28 -10.47
C LEU A 72 -2.27 4.28 -11.90
N PRO A 73 -1.50 4.47 -13.00
CA PRO A 73 -2.04 4.38 -14.35
C PRO A 73 -2.57 2.98 -14.70
N ALA A 74 -1.93 1.91 -14.21
CA ALA A 74 -2.40 0.55 -14.40
C ALA A 74 -3.67 0.28 -13.57
N VAL A 75 -3.69 0.74 -12.32
CA VAL A 75 -4.88 0.65 -11.45
C VAL A 75 -6.09 1.35 -12.10
N ALA A 76 -5.88 2.53 -12.69
CA ALA A 76 -6.93 3.27 -13.38
C ALA A 76 -7.48 2.52 -14.60
N GLN A 77 -6.61 1.94 -15.44
CA GLN A 77 -7.01 1.10 -16.57
C GLN A 77 -7.78 -0.15 -16.12
N SER A 78 -7.43 -0.73 -14.98
CA SER A 78 -8.19 -1.84 -14.40
C SER A 78 -9.62 -1.45 -14.05
N LEU A 79 -9.80 -0.26 -13.46
CA LEU A 79 -11.12 0.25 -13.06
C LEU A 79 -12.01 0.58 -14.27
N THR A 80 -11.41 0.88 -15.43
CA THR A 80 -12.14 1.11 -16.69
C THR A 80 -12.37 -0.17 -17.50
N GLY A 81 -11.87 -1.33 -17.03
CA GLY A 81 -12.00 -2.61 -17.72
C GLY A 81 -11.07 -2.77 -18.93
N GLU A 82 -10.00 -1.99 -18.99
CA GLU A 82 -9.02 -2.00 -20.09
C GLU A 82 -7.84 -2.97 -19.85
N MET A 83 -7.70 -3.51 -18.64
CA MET A 83 -6.63 -4.48 -18.32
C MET A 83 -7.03 -5.93 -18.62
N GLU A 84 -6.01 -6.73 -18.93
CA GLU A 84 -6.17 -8.18 -19.07
C GLU A 84 -6.65 -8.81 -17.75
N SER A 85 -7.52 -9.81 -17.85
CA SER A 85 -8.06 -10.50 -16.66
C SER A 85 -6.98 -11.32 -15.97
N SER A 86 -6.97 -11.29 -14.64
CA SER A 86 -6.11 -12.16 -13.82
C SER A 86 -6.53 -13.63 -13.81
N GLY A 87 -7.65 -13.99 -14.45
CA GLY A 87 -8.29 -15.30 -14.32
C GLY A 87 -9.11 -15.46 -13.03
N TYR A 88 -9.11 -14.46 -12.15
CA TYR A 88 -9.90 -14.42 -10.91
C TYR A 88 -10.78 -13.15 -10.88
N GLU A 89 -12.05 -13.28 -11.23
CA GLU A 89 -13.00 -12.15 -11.34
C GLU A 89 -13.05 -11.26 -10.07
N TRP A 90 -13.02 -11.88 -8.89
CA TRP A 90 -13.04 -11.13 -7.63
C TRP A 90 -11.79 -10.27 -7.46
N LEU A 91 -10.63 -10.71 -7.97
CA LEU A 91 -9.38 -9.96 -7.88
C LEU A 91 -9.38 -8.79 -8.87
N ASP A 92 -9.91 -9.02 -10.07
CA ASP A 92 -10.07 -7.99 -11.12
C ASP A 92 -10.94 -6.82 -10.65
N ILE A 93 -11.91 -7.08 -9.76
CA ILE A 93 -12.79 -6.06 -9.19
C ILE A 93 -12.21 -5.45 -7.90
N ILE A 94 -11.86 -6.30 -6.93
CA ILE A 94 -11.49 -5.85 -5.58
C ILE A 94 -10.07 -5.27 -5.56
N GLY A 95 -9.16 -5.82 -6.35
CA GLY A 95 -7.76 -5.43 -6.36
C GLY A 95 -7.54 -3.95 -6.68
N PRO A 96 -8.11 -3.43 -7.78
CA PRO A 96 -8.02 -2.02 -8.13
C PRO A 96 -8.67 -1.10 -7.11
N ILE A 97 -9.78 -1.51 -6.49
CA ILE A 97 -10.45 -0.75 -5.42
C ILE A 97 -9.52 -0.63 -4.20
N ILE A 98 -8.87 -1.72 -3.79
CA ILE A 98 -7.91 -1.68 -2.67
C ILE A 98 -6.73 -0.78 -3.01
N TRP A 99 -6.18 -0.88 -4.22
CA TRP A 99 -5.13 0.04 -4.68
C TRP A 99 -5.57 1.50 -4.59
N PHE A 100 -6.78 1.82 -5.05
CA PHE A 100 -7.32 3.17 -5.02
C PHE A 100 -7.49 3.73 -3.59
N VAL A 101 -7.65 2.86 -2.60
CA VAL A 101 -7.71 3.25 -1.17
C VAL A 101 -6.33 3.28 -0.52
N ILE A 102 -5.51 2.26 -0.74
CA ILE A 102 -4.24 2.09 -0.04
C ILE A 102 -3.21 3.14 -0.47
N ILE A 103 -3.23 3.56 -1.74
CA ILE A 103 -2.35 4.61 -2.27
C ILE A 103 -2.52 5.93 -1.51
N PRO A 104 -3.71 6.56 -1.50
CA PRO A 104 -3.89 7.83 -0.83
C PRO A 104 -3.71 7.72 0.69
N VAL A 105 -4.17 6.64 1.32
CA VAL A 105 -4.01 6.46 2.78
C VAL A 105 -2.55 6.32 3.16
N THR A 106 -1.76 5.53 2.41
CA THR A 106 -0.33 5.36 2.68
C THR A 106 0.44 6.64 2.44
N LEU A 107 0.11 7.38 1.38
CA LEU A 107 0.72 8.68 1.11
C LEU A 107 0.41 9.68 2.22
N LEU A 108 -0.86 9.86 2.58
CA LEU A 108 -1.29 10.80 3.62
C LEU A 108 -0.65 10.48 4.98
N ALA A 109 -0.64 9.21 5.38
CA ALA A 109 0.01 8.80 6.62
C ALA A 109 1.52 9.05 6.57
N SER A 110 2.17 8.75 5.45
CA SER A 110 3.61 9.00 5.31
C SER A 110 3.94 10.49 5.32
N THR A 111 3.06 11.35 4.82
CA THR A 111 3.29 12.80 4.74
C THR A 111 2.76 13.60 5.93
N GLN A 112 2.13 12.95 6.91
CA GLN A 112 1.46 13.63 8.03
C GLN A 112 2.36 14.62 8.78
N GLU A 113 3.65 14.30 8.95
CA GLU A 113 4.66 15.17 9.60
C GLU A 113 4.74 16.56 8.93
N TRP A 114 4.54 16.64 7.61
CA TRP A 114 4.61 17.90 6.86
C TRP A 114 3.25 18.53 6.60
N THR A 115 2.19 17.72 6.46
CA THR A 115 0.87 18.20 6.07
C THR A 115 -0.05 18.53 7.25
N GLY A 116 0.20 17.96 8.43
CA GLY A 116 -0.68 18.09 9.60
C GLY A 116 -2.05 17.40 9.49
N ILE A 117 -2.43 16.91 8.29
CA ILE A 117 -3.68 16.17 8.05
C ILE A 117 -3.75 14.94 8.95
N GLY A 118 -4.79 14.84 9.78
CA GLY A 118 -5.00 13.68 10.66
C GLY A 118 -4.20 13.71 11.96
N ALA A 119 -3.38 14.75 12.19
CA ALA A 119 -2.77 14.96 13.50
C ALA A 119 -3.85 15.25 14.56
N VAL A 120 -3.66 14.71 15.75
CA VAL A 120 -4.50 15.05 16.91
C VAL A 120 -4.13 16.47 17.34
N SER A 121 -5.08 17.40 17.29
CA SER A 121 -4.90 18.70 17.92
C SER A 121 -4.81 18.51 19.43
N GLU A 122 -3.73 18.95 20.05
CA GLU A 122 -3.68 19.10 21.51
C GLU A 122 -4.69 20.19 21.89
N GLU A 123 -5.85 19.78 22.43
CA GLU A 123 -6.71 20.64 23.28
C GLU A 123 -6.30 20.50 24.75
#